data_AF-A0A7K4DHR1-F1
#
_entry.id   AF-A0A7K4DHR1-F1
#
_cell.length_a   1.000
_cell.length_b   1.000
_cell.length_c   1.000
_cell.angle_alpha   90.00
_cell.angle_beta   90.00
_cell.angle_gamma   90.00
#
_symmetry.space_group_name_H-M   'P 1'
#
loop_
_entity.id
_entity.type
_entity.pdbx_description
1 polymer ?
#
loop_
_entity_poly.entity_id
_entity_poly.type
_entity_poly.pdbx_seq_one_letter_code
_entity_poly.pdbx_strand_id
1 'polypeptide(L)' 'AHVRNITAPYKYPRSIEFVPELPKTLSGKIQRNVLREQELQKHTNDN' A
#
# COMPACT_ATOMS: atom_id res chain seq x y z
N ALA A 1 -9.42 9.50 15.93
CA ALA A 1 -8.73 9.33 14.63
C ALA A 1 -7.24 9.17 14.89
N HIS A 2 -6.60 8.07 14.47
CA HIS A 2 -5.21 7.77 14.84
C HIS A 2 -4.19 8.64 14.08
N VAL A 3 -4.14 8.54 12.74
CA VAL A 3 -3.15 9.23 11.90
C VAL A 3 -3.28 10.75 11.94
N ARG A 4 -4.51 11.28 12.07
CA ARG A 4 -4.77 12.73 12.16
C ARG A 4 -4.11 13.41 13.37
N ASN A 5 -3.95 12.67 14.47
CA ASN A 5 -3.39 13.20 15.71
C ASN A 5 -1.86 13.08 15.78
N ILE A 6 -1.26 12.25 14.92
CA ILE A 6 0.16 11.85 15.02
C ILE A 6 1.01 12.46 13.91
N THR A 7 0.40 12.80 12.76
CA THR A 7 1.14 13.19 11.57
C THR A 7 0.60 14.48 10.94
N ALA A 8 1.46 15.21 10.26
CA ALA A 8 1.08 16.39 9.48
C ALA A 8 0.14 16.02 8.30
N PRO A 9 -0.77 16.93 7.89
CA PRO A 9 -1.82 16.63 6.91
C PRO A 9 -1.36 16.06 5.56
N TYR A 10 -0.20 16.49 5.08
CA TYR A 10 0.33 16.06 3.78
C TYR A 10 0.85 14.61 3.77
N LYS A 11 1.10 14.01 4.94
CA LYS A 11 1.55 12.61 5.06
C LYS A 11 0.40 11.63 5.23
N TYR A 12 -0.86 12.08 5.13
CA TYR A 12 -2.00 11.20 5.25
C TYR A 12 -2.07 10.23 4.07
N PRO A 13 -2.41 8.96 4.31
CA PRO A 13 -2.66 8.03 3.22
C PRO A 13 -3.87 8.53 2.42
N ARG A 14 -3.76 8.54 1.09
CA ARG A 14 -4.84 8.95 0.18
C ARG A 14 -5.83 7.81 -0.07
N SER A 15 -5.33 6.58 -0.09
CA SER A 15 -6.09 5.34 -0.22
C SER A 15 -5.55 4.32 0.78
N ILE A 16 -6.43 3.45 1.28
CA ILE A 16 -6.09 2.33 2.15
C ILE A 16 -6.85 1.11 1.65
N GLU A 17 -6.13 0.04 1.39
CA GLU A 17 -6.70 -1.27 1.02
C GLU A 17 -6.31 -2.28 2.10
N PHE A 18 -7.31 -3.04 2.55
CA PHE A 18 -7.09 -4.16 3.46
C PHE A 18 -6.99 -5.44 2.65
N VAL A 19 -5.82 -6.07 2.71
CA VAL A 19 -5.55 -7.35 2.06
C VAL A 19 -5.44 -8.45 3.10
N PRO A 20 -5.84 -9.69 2.78
CA PRO A 20 -5.73 -10.82 3.71
C PRO A 20 -4.28 -11.16 4.05
N GLU A 21 -3.36 -10.98 3.10
CA GLU A 21 -1.94 -11.24 3.30
C GLU A 21 -1.06 -10.30 2.44
N LEU A 22 0.14 -9.98 2.96
CA LEU A 22 1.15 -9.22 2.23
C LEU A 22 2.09 -10.17 1.48
N PRO A 23 2.48 -9.86 0.23
CA PRO A 23 3.46 -10.66 -0.49
C PRO A 23 4.81 -10.57 0.24
N LYS A 24 5.35 -11.73 0.62
CA LYS A 24 6.61 -11.86 1.34
C LYS A 24 7.59 -12.74 0.59
N THR A 25 8.88 -12.56 0.82
CA THR A 25 9.91 -13.49 0.34
C THR A 25 9.90 -14.78 1.17
N LEU A 26 10.64 -15.79 0.73
CA LEU A 26 10.88 -17.03 1.50
C LEU A 26 11.41 -16.75 2.92
N SER A 27 12.14 -15.66 3.11
CA SER A 27 12.65 -15.19 4.40
C SER A 27 11.65 -14.28 5.17
N GLY A 28 10.42 -14.09 4.68
CA GLY A 28 9.38 -13.30 5.32
C GLY A 28 9.45 -11.78 5.11
N LYS A 29 10.38 -11.27 4.29
CA LYS A 29 10.49 -9.83 4.00
C LYS A 29 9.39 -9.40 3.04
N ILE A 30 8.72 -8.28 3.32
CA ILE A 30 7.66 -7.75 2.43
C ILE A 30 8.25 -7.35 1.07
N GLN A 31 7.63 -7.84 -0.01
CA GLN A 31 8.01 -7.57 -1.39
C GLN A 31 7.33 -6.28 -1.89
N ARG A 32 7.95 -5.13 -1.61
CA ARG A 32 7.40 -3.81 -1.98
C ARG A 32 7.37 -3.55 -3.49
N ASN A 33 8.23 -4.23 -4.26
CA ASN A 33 8.23 -4.17 -5.72
C ASN A 33 6.93 -4.73 -6.30
N VAL A 34 6.53 -5.93 -5.86
CA VAL A 34 5.29 -6.58 -6.29
C VAL A 34 4.07 -5.74 -5.92
N LEU A 35 4.02 -5.22 -4.68
CA LEU A 35 2.94 -4.33 -4.25
C LEU A 35 2.81 -3.08 -5.15
N ARG A 36 3.94 -2.47 -5.53
CA ARG A 36 3.93 -1.29 -6.41
C ARG A 36 3.43 -1.64 -7.82
N GLU A 37 3.84 -2.79 -8.34
CA GLU A 37 3.43 -3.24 -9.67
C GLU A 37 1.93 -3.57 -9.73
N GLN A 38 1.40 -4.22 -8.68
CA GLN A 38 -0.03 -4.49 -8.54
C GLN A 38 -0.87 -3.20 -8.56
N GLU A 39 -0.46 -2.18 -7.80
CA GLU A 39 -1.14 -0.88 -7.80
C GLU A 39 -1.05 -0.17 -9.17
N LEU A 40 0.11 -0.24 -9.84
CA LEU A 40 0.26 0.35 -11.17
C LEU A 40 -0.63 -0.33 -12.22
N GLN A 41 -0.74 -1.66 -12.17
CA GLN A 41 -1.59 -2.44 -13.09
C GLN A 41 -3.08 -2.12 -12.87
N LYS A 42 -3.53 -2.01 -11.61
CA LYS A 42 -4.90 -1.58 -11.29
C LYS A 42 -5.22 -0.22 -11.94
N HIS A 43 -4.37 0.77 -11.72
CA HIS A 43 -4.58 2.12 -12.29
C HIS A 43 -4.50 2.19 -13.82
N THR A 44 -3.81 1.25 -14.47
CA THR A 44 -3.69 1.22 -15.92
C THR A 44 -4.96 0.70 -16.59
N ASN A 45 -5.62 -0.32 -16.00
CA ASN A 45 -6.81 -0.95 -16.56
C ASN A 45 -8.09 -0.10 -16.44
N ASP A 46 -8.07 0.95 -15.61
CA ASP A 46 -9.19 1.87 -15.40
C ASP A 46 -9.19 3.05 -16.40
N ASN A 47 -8.28 3.09 -17.38
CA ASN A 47 -8.25 4.07 -18.49
C ASN A 47 -8.69 3.44 -19.81
#